data_AF-A0A1W9WDZ6-F1
#
_entry.id   AF-A0A1W9WDZ6-F1
#
_cell.length_a   1.000
_cell.length_b   1.000
_cell.length_c   1.000
_cell.angle_alpha   90.00
_cell.angle_beta   90.00
_cell.angle_gamma   90.00
#
_symmetry.space_group_name_H-M   'P 1'
#
loop_
_entity.id
_entity.type
_entity.pdbx_description
1 polymer ?
#
loop_
_entity_poly.entity_id
_entity_poly.type
_entity_poly.pdbx_seq_one_letter_code
_entity_poly.pdbx_strand_id
1 'polypeptide(L)'
;MNTRHDSIKIRINEMDYHIVGGEFREMLNIIRQLPGRRFDGQQKLWVIPGTIEEIRPQIENYGYQIEGGTPAQNIPVSGATSFNDKIHIQTDDYTATVTGASFQDMLVAIKQLQERRFDPESRCWNIKGKLASLTEYFEQQNMRFENMIARLESDLPDSAEHASQPPPLSPPPSDIPFELYDMLPVDDEPVFDSVPYFSDDMPPPPPPPPLWEDS
;
A
#
# COMPACT_ATOMS: atom_id res chain seq x y z
N MET A 1 8.23 -22.50 -33.48
CA MET A 1 8.10 -22.28 -32.02
C MET A 1 7.74 -20.82 -31.84
N ASN A 2 6.53 -20.51 -31.38
CA ASN A 2 6.13 -19.13 -31.12
C ASN A 2 6.79 -18.69 -29.80
N THR A 3 7.97 -18.08 -29.90
CA THR A 3 8.57 -17.33 -28.81
C THR A 3 7.59 -16.19 -28.51
N ARG A 4 6.81 -16.31 -27.45
CA ARG A 4 6.00 -15.19 -26.96
C ARG A 4 7.02 -14.13 -26.54
N HIS A 5 7.14 -13.07 -27.35
CA HIS A 5 7.98 -11.94 -26.99
C HIS A 5 7.36 -11.29 -25.76
N ASP A 6 8.09 -11.29 -24.65
CA ASP A 6 7.71 -10.53 -23.47
C ASP A 6 7.65 -9.04 -23.84
N SER A 7 6.65 -8.34 -23.31
CA SER A 7 6.53 -6.90 -23.48
C SER A 7 6.02 -6.26 -22.21
N ILE A 8 6.48 -5.04 -21.93
CA ILE A 8 5.99 -4.25 -20.79
C ILE A 8 5.27 -3.02 -21.29
N LYS A 9 4.06 -2.81 -20.79
CA LYS A 9 3.27 -1.60 -21.07
C LYS A 9 3.75 -0.45 -20.22
N ILE A 10 4.01 0.67 -20.88
CA ILE A 10 4.34 1.94 -20.23
C ILE A 10 3.44 3.04 -20.76
N ARG A 11 3.16 4.05 -19.93
CA ARG A 11 2.46 5.27 -20.32
C ARG A 11 3.37 6.47 -20.14
N ILE A 12 3.55 7.23 -21.20
CA ILE A 12 4.33 8.48 -21.23
C ILE A 12 3.44 9.55 -21.83
N ASN A 13 3.21 10.64 -21.11
CA ASN A 13 2.41 11.78 -21.56
C ASN A 13 1.07 11.39 -22.23
N GLU A 14 0.27 10.56 -21.55
CA GLU A 14 -1.03 10.06 -22.04
C GLU A 14 -0.98 9.20 -23.31
N MET A 15 0.19 8.70 -23.68
CA MET A 15 0.36 7.73 -24.77
C MET A 15 0.85 6.40 -24.22
N ASP A 16 0.25 5.31 -24.72
CA ASP A 16 0.61 3.96 -24.33
C ASP A 16 1.65 3.39 -25.29
N TYR A 17 2.73 2.88 -24.72
CA TYR A 17 3.85 2.27 -25.41
C TYR A 17 4.15 0.88 -24.85
N HIS A 18 4.87 0.10 -25.65
CA HIS A 18 5.34 -1.23 -25.31
C HIS A 18 6.87 -1.26 -25.40
N ILE A 19 7.53 -1.69 -24.33
CA ILE A 19 8.96 -2.01 -24.37
C ILE A 19 9.10 -3.46 -24.80
N VAL A 20 9.92 -3.70 -25.82
CA VAL A 20 10.25 -5.02 -26.37
C VAL A 20 11.77 -5.16 -26.55
N GLY A 21 12.28 -6.39 -26.66
CA GLY A 21 13.66 -6.65 -27.06
C GLY A 21 14.56 -7.42 -26.09
N GLY A 22 14.02 -7.99 -25.00
CA GLY A 22 14.81 -8.84 -24.09
C GLY A 22 13.97 -9.56 -23.06
N GLU A 23 14.61 -10.05 -21.98
CA GLU A 23 13.90 -10.75 -20.92
C GLU A 23 13.05 -9.79 -20.07
N PHE A 24 11.88 -10.24 -19.63
CA PHE A 24 10.95 -9.45 -18.81
C PHE A 24 11.61 -8.85 -17.56
N ARG A 25 12.51 -9.60 -16.92
CA ARG A 25 13.19 -9.17 -15.69
C ARG A 25 14.14 -8.00 -15.94
N GLU A 26 14.84 -8.00 -17.07
CA GLU A 26 15.78 -6.93 -17.43
C GLU A 26 15.02 -5.65 -17.82
N MET A 27 13.95 -5.78 -18.61
CA MET A 27 13.07 -4.66 -18.95
C MET A 27 12.50 -3.98 -17.69
N LEU A 28 12.04 -4.77 -16.71
CA LEU A 28 11.60 -4.23 -15.42
C LEU A 28 12.72 -3.49 -14.68
N ASN A 29 13.96 -3.99 -14.73
CA ASN A 29 15.08 -3.35 -14.06
C ASN A 29 15.36 -1.95 -14.62
N ILE A 30 15.21 -1.77 -15.94
CA ILE A 30 15.40 -0.47 -16.60
C ILE A 30 14.29 0.49 -16.25
N ILE A 31 13.03 0.05 -16.30
CA ILE A 31 11.91 0.88 -15.86
C ILE A 31 12.13 1.31 -14.41
N ARG A 32 12.68 0.43 -13.55
CA ARG A 32 13.02 0.75 -12.16
C ARG A 32 14.16 1.76 -12.00
N GLN A 33 14.92 2.09 -13.04
CA GLN A 33 15.94 3.13 -12.98
C GLN A 33 15.39 4.51 -13.39
N LEU A 34 14.24 4.55 -14.08
CA LEU A 34 13.64 5.81 -14.52
C LEU A 34 13.09 6.63 -13.32
N PRO A 35 13.40 7.93 -13.23
CA PRO A 35 12.95 8.78 -12.12
C PRO A 35 11.42 9.01 -12.18
N GLY A 36 10.80 9.13 -11.01
CA GLY A 36 9.37 9.52 -10.90
C GLY A 36 8.34 8.50 -11.41
N ARG A 37 8.77 7.31 -11.84
CA ARG A 37 7.89 6.21 -12.28
C ARG A 37 6.87 5.82 -11.20
N ARG A 38 5.68 5.44 -11.63
CA ARG A 38 4.64 4.85 -10.79
C ARG A 38 4.02 3.63 -11.48
N PHE A 39 3.78 2.57 -10.72
CA PHE A 39 3.08 1.41 -11.26
C PHE A 39 1.57 1.58 -11.06
N ASP A 40 0.81 1.49 -12.15
CA ASP A 40 -0.65 1.43 -12.12
C ASP A 40 -1.07 -0.05 -12.11
N GLY A 41 -1.47 -0.53 -10.94
CA GLY A 41 -1.91 -1.91 -10.75
C GLY A 41 -3.24 -2.26 -11.45
N GLN A 42 -4.09 -1.26 -11.74
CA GLN A 42 -5.36 -1.49 -12.43
C GLN A 42 -5.12 -1.79 -13.91
N GLN A 43 -4.29 -0.96 -14.55
CA GLN A 43 -3.99 -1.07 -15.97
C GLN A 43 -2.79 -1.99 -16.26
N LYS A 44 -2.10 -2.45 -15.21
CA LYS A 44 -0.87 -3.26 -15.29
C LYS A 44 0.19 -2.60 -16.18
N LEU A 45 0.37 -1.30 -16.02
CA LEU A 45 1.33 -0.49 -16.78
C LEU A 45 2.15 0.41 -15.87
N TRP A 46 3.29 0.86 -16.36
CA TRP A 46 4.13 1.84 -15.67
C TRP A 46 3.91 3.24 -16.23
N VAL A 47 3.50 4.17 -15.38
CA VAL A 47 3.42 5.59 -15.71
C VAL A 47 4.78 6.22 -15.48
N ILE A 48 5.35 6.79 -16.54
CA ILE A 48 6.66 7.44 -16.50
C ILE A 48 6.45 8.93 -16.82
N PRO A 49 6.80 9.85 -15.89
CA PRO A 49 6.72 11.27 -16.16
C PRO A 49 7.82 11.68 -17.16
N GLY A 50 7.50 12.59 -18.08
CA GLY A 50 8.41 13.09 -19.10
C GLY A 50 7.86 12.92 -20.51
N THR A 51 8.70 13.24 -21.49
CA THR A 51 8.38 13.10 -22.91
C THR A 51 8.99 11.84 -23.50
N ILE A 52 8.41 11.32 -24.59
CA ILE A 52 8.96 10.15 -25.29
C ILE A 52 10.38 10.42 -25.82
N GLU A 53 10.70 11.67 -26.15
CA GLU A 53 12.02 12.09 -26.63
C GLU A 53 13.10 11.95 -25.56
N GLU A 54 12.75 12.10 -24.27
CA GLU A 54 13.68 11.92 -23.15
C GLU A 54 13.83 10.45 -22.75
N ILE A 55 12.72 9.69 -22.79
CA ILE A 55 12.67 8.30 -22.30
C ILE A 55 13.19 7.31 -23.36
N ARG A 56 12.92 7.54 -24.64
CA ARG A 56 13.37 6.68 -25.75
C ARG A 56 14.89 6.44 -25.75
N PRO A 57 15.75 7.48 -25.77
CA PRO A 57 17.19 7.26 -25.81
C PRO A 57 17.71 6.53 -24.56
N GLN A 58 17.09 6.73 -23.40
CA GLN A 58 17.46 6.00 -22.19
C GLN A 58 17.20 4.51 -22.33
N ILE A 59 16.03 4.12 -22.85
CA ILE A 59 15.67 2.70 -23.04
C ILE A 59 16.48 2.07 -24.18
N GLU A 60 16.68 2.79 -25.29
CA GLU A 60 17.48 2.34 -26.43
C GLU A 60 18.97 2.15 -26.07
N ASN A 61 19.52 2.97 -25.17
CA ASN A 61 20.90 2.80 -24.68
C ASN A 61 21.12 1.48 -23.94
N TYR A 62 20.06 0.86 -23.41
CA TYR A 62 20.12 -0.48 -22.81
C TYR A 62 19.83 -1.61 -23.82
N GLY A 63 19.59 -1.30 -25.09
CA GLY A 63 19.34 -2.29 -26.15
C GLY A 63 17.87 -2.69 -26.33
N TYR A 64 16.93 -1.96 -25.73
CA TYR A 64 15.50 -2.23 -25.84
C TYR A 64 14.82 -1.24 -26.78
N GLN A 65 13.70 -1.66 -27.37
CA GLN A 65 12.95 -0.84 -28.31
C GLN A 65 11.61 -0.46 -27.70
N ILE A 66 11.18 0.78 -27.95
CA ILE A 66 9.84 1.25 -27.59
C ILE A 66 8.99 1.21 -28.85
N GLU A 67 8.00 0.33 -28.87
CA GLU A 67 6.98 0.23 -29.91
C GLU A 67 5.66 0.86 -29.46
N GLY A 68 4.82 1.26 -30.41
CA GLY A 68 3.50 1.84 -30.14
C GLY A 68 3.47 3.36 -30.28
N GLY A 69 2.81 4.04 -29.35
CA GLY A 69 2.40 5.44 -29.51
C GLY A 69 0.95 5.55 -30.00
N THR A 70 0.14 4.54 -29.71
CA THR A 70 -1.30 4.74 -29.75
C THR A 70 -1.63 5.76 -28.67
N PRO A 71 -2.41 6.82 -28.99
CA PRO A 71 -2.96 7.67 -27.94
C PRO A 71 -3.58 6.71 -26.93
N ALA A 72 -3.26 6.88 -25.63
CA ALA A 72 -3.81 5.99 -24.60
C ALA A 72 -5.28 5.92 -24.94
N GLN A 73 -5.76 4.71 -25.25
CA GLN A 73 -7.16 4.58 -25.61
C GLN A 73 -7.86 5.20 -24.42
N ASN A 74 -8.47 6.35 -24.65
CA ASN A 74 -9.47 6.90 -23.76
C ASN A 74 -10.66 5.95 -23.96
N ILE A 75 -10.45 4.68 -23.59
CA ILE A 75 -11.50 3.78 -23.17
C ILE A 75 -12.15 4.68 -22.14
N PRO A 76 -13.36 5.21 -22.40
CA PRO A 76 -14.08 5.90 -21.36
C PRO A 76 -14.01 4.90 -20.22
N VAL A 77 -13.33 5.30 -19.15
CA VAL A 77 -13.37 4.60 -17.89
C VAL A 77 -14.80 4.79 -17.42
N SER A 78 -15.72 4.08 -18.07
CA SER A 78 -16.97 3.61 -17.51
C SER A 78 -16.68 2.69 -16.31
N GLY A 79 -15.40 2.41 -16.03
CA GLY A 79 -14.86 2.27 -14.68
C GLY A 79 -14.78 3.61 -13.96
N ALA A 80 -15.94 4.24 -13.77
CA ALA A 80 -16.17 5.31 -12.83
C ALA A 80 -16.03 4.77 -11.39
N THR A 81 -14.96 4.07 -11.01
CA THR A 81 -14.94 3.34 -9.74
C THR A 81 -13.53 3.09 -9.19
N SER A 82 -12.91 4.08 -8.53
CA SER A 82 -12.13 3.74 -7.34
C SER A 82 -13.12 3.35 -6.23
N PHE A 83 -13.89 2.26 -6.44
CA PHE A 83 -14.87 1.74 -5.47
C PHE A 83 -14.21 0.99 -4.30
N ASN A 84 -12.88 1.00 -4.21
CA ASN A 84 -12.16 0.41 -3.08
C ASN A 84 -11.36 1.42 -2.27
N ASP A 85 -11.43 2.72 -2.59
CA ASP A 85 -11.02 3.70 -1.60
C ASP A 85 -12.07 3.70 -0.50
N LYS A 86 -11.66 3.15 0.64
CA LYS A 86 -12.48 2.98 1.84
C LYS A 86 -11.73 3.64 2.97
N ILE A 87 -12.39 4.56 3.67
CA ILE A 87 -11.86 5.12 4.90
C ILE A 87 -12.69 4.63 6.07
N HIS A 88 -12.03 4.00 7.03
CA HIS A 88 -12.66 3.58 8.27
C HIS A 88 -12.76 4.79 9.21
N ILE A 89 -13.98 5.09 9.62
CA ILE A 89 -14.28 6.13 10.60
C ILE A 89 -14.86 5.43 11.83
N GLN A 90 -14.32 5.78 12.98
CA GLN A 90 -14.76 5.30 14.28
C GLN A 90 -15.32 6.49 15.06
N THR A 91 -16.57 6.37 15.49
CA THR A 91 -17.20 7.27 16.45
C THR A 91 -17.29 6.57 17.80
N ASP A 92 -17.78 7.27 18.83
CA ASP A 92 -17.94 6.69 20.18
C ASP A 92 -18.79 5.40 20.14
N ASP A 93 -19.87 5.41 19.36
CA ASP A 93 -20.86 4.33 19.33
C ASP A 93 -20.75 3.36 18.12
N TYR A 94 -20.07 3.73 17.03
CA TYR A 94 -20.10 2.99 15.77
C TYR A 94 -18.75 2.98 15.05
N THR A 95 -18.50 1.92 14.29
CA THR A 95 -17.47 1.92 13.24
C THR A 95 -18.17 1.85 11.90
N ALA A 96 -17.82 2.75 10.99
CA ALA A 96 -18.41 2.83 9.67
C ALA A 96 -17.33 3.03 8.60
N THR A 97 -17.62 2.61 7.38
CA THR A 97 -16.72 2.76 6.24
C THR A 97 -17.27 3.82 5.31
N VAL A 98 -16.52 4.89 5.04
CA VAL A 98 -16.92 5.90 4.05
C VAL A 98 -16.43 5.48 2.67
N THR A 99 -17.34 5.52 1.70
CA THR A 99 -17.11 5.24 0.28
C THR A 99 -17.84 6.26 -0.59
N GLY A 100 -17.58 6.26 -1.90
CA GLY A 100 -18.34 7.07 -2.88
C GLY A 100 -17.65 8.32 -3.42
N ALA A 101 -16.45 8.67 -2.95
CA ALA A 101 -15.62 9.73 -3.54
C ALA A 101 -14.16 9.28 -3.69
N SER A 102 -13.32 10.13 -4.30
CA SER A 102 -11.88 9.86 -4.37
C SER A 102 -11.29 9.87 -2.95
N PHE A 103 -10.23 9.08 -2.71
CA PHE A 103 -9.54 9.07 -1.41
C PHE A 103 -9.12 10.46 -0.92
N GLN A 104 -8.68 11.30 -1.86
CA GLN A 104 -8.24 12.65 -1.56
C GLN A 104 -9.42 13.54 -1.13
N ASP A 105 -10.56 13.45 -1.81
CA ASP A 105 -11.77 14.19 -1.41
C ASP A 105 -12.29 13.73 -0.05
N MET A 106 -12.28 12.42 0.20
CA MET A 106 -12.65 11.86 1.51
C MET A 106 -11.73 12.38 2.62
N LEU A 107 -10.42 12.45 2.38
CA LEU A 107 -9.47 13.03 3.34
C LEU A 107 -9.68 14.53 3.54
N VAL A 108 -9.99 15.28 2.48
CA VAL A 108 -10.30 16.72 2.59
C VAL A 108 -11.54 16.92 3.46
N ALA A 109 -12.59 16.13 3.25
CA ALA A 109 -13.80 16.19 4.06
C ALA A 109 -13.54 15.82 5.53
N ILE A 110 -12.79 14.75 5.79
CA ILE A 110 -12.40 14.39 7.17
C ILE A 110 -11.58 15.51 7.82
N LYS A 111 -10.72 16.19 7.06
CA LYS A 111 -9.93 17.33 7.56
C LYS A 111 -10.76 18.57 7.93
N GLN A 112 -12.00 18.68 7.47
CA GLN A 112 -12.92 19.75 7.89
C GLN A 112 -13.62 19.45 9.22
N LEU A 113 -13.68 18.18 9.62
CA LEU A 113 -14.31 17.77 10.87
C LEU A 113 -13.44 18.18 12.06
N GLN A 114 -14.08 18.77 13.08
CA GLN A 114 -13.43 19.11 14.34
C GLN A 114 -13.21 17.86 15.20
N GLU A 115 -12.21 17.89 16.08
CA GLU A 115 -11.91 16.79 17.03
C GLU A 115 -11.68 15.41 16.39
N ARG A 116 -10.89 15.37 15.30
CA ARG A 116 -10.44 14.13 14.65
C ARG A 116 -9.07 13.67 15.15
N ARG A 117 -8.89 12.36 15.29
CA ARG A 117 -7.61 11.72 15.60
C ARG A 117 -7.42 10.48 14.72
N PHE A 118 -6.31 10.41 13.99
CA PHE A 118 -5.98 9.20 13.23
C PHE A 118 -5.29 8.18 14.14
N ASP A 119 -5.78 6.95 14.10
CA ASP A 119 -5.18 5.80 14.77
C ASP A 119 -4.39 4.95 13.75
N PRO A 120 -3.04 4.95 13.80
CA PRO A 120 -2.23 4.25 12.80
C PRO A 120 -2.29 2.73 12.91
N GLU A 121 -2.59 2.19 14.10
CA GLU A 121 -2.66 0.75 14.34
C GLU A 121 -3.92 0.16 13.70
N SER A 122 -5.06 0.79 13.95
CA SER A 122 -6.36 0.36 13.40
C SER A 122 -6.63 0.94 12.01
N ARG A 123 -5.79 1.87 11.54
CA ARG A 123 -5.97 2.63 10.29
C ARG A 123 -7.35 3.30 10.20
N CYS A 124 -7.87 3.76 11.33
CA CYS A 124 -9.17 4.40 11.43
C CYS A 124 -9.05 5.87 11.86
N TRP A 125 -10.01 6.69 11.46
CA TRP A 125 -10.17 8.04 11.97
C TRP A 125 -11.16 8.02 13.12
N ASN A 126 -10.69 8.30 14.33
CA ASN A 126 -11.53 8.55 15.49
C ASN A 126 -12.07 9.97 15.41
N ILE A 127 -13.39 10.11 15.31
CA ILE A 127 -14.07 11.40 15.17
C ILE A 127 -15.13 11.48 16.26
N LYS A 128 -15.04 12.51 17.09
CA LYS A 128 -16.09 12.78 18.08
C LYS A 128 -17.31 13.39 17.42
N GLY A 129 -18.49 12.88 17.74
CA GLY A 129 -19.75 13.43 17.27
C GLY A 129 -20.83 12.39 17.05
N LYS A 130 -22.08 12.86 16.89
CA LYS A 130 -23.21 11.98 16.58
C LYS A 130 -23.09 11.48 15.15
N LEU A 131 -23.27 10.17 14.96
CA LEU A 131 -23.26 9.54 13.63
C LEU A 131 -24.21 10.23 12.65
N ALA A 132 -25.39 10.66 13.10
CA ALA A 132 -26.38 11.35 12.27
C ALA A 132 -25.82 12.63 11.60
N SER A 133 -25.05 13.44 12.33
CA SER A 133 -24.45 14.67 11.80
C SER A 133 -23.33 14.37 10.81
N LEU A 134 -22.56 13.30 11.03
CA LEU A 134 -21.55 12.87 10.08
C LEU A 134 -22.20 12.33 8.80
N THR A 135 -23.21 11.46 8.92
CA THR A 135 -23.94 10.94 7.76
C THR A 135 -24.47 12.05 6.88
N GLU A 136 -25.13 13.05 7.46
CA GLU A 136 -25.64 14.21 6.72
C GLU A 136 -24.51 15.01 6.04
N TYR A 137 -23.40 15.24 6.73
CA TYR A 137 -22.24 15.96 6.19
C TYR A 137 -21.60 15.21 4.99
N PHE A 138 -21.38 13.91 5.12
CA PHE A 138 -20.78 13.11 4.04
C PHE A 138 -21.75 12.95 2.86
N GLU A 139 -23.05 12.84 3.10
CA GLU A 139 -24.07 12.76 2.05
C GLU A 139 -24.15 14.06 1.23
N GLN A 140 -24.01 15.23 1.87
CA GLN A 140 -23.92 16.53 1.17
C GLN A 140 -22.70 16.62 0.22
N GLN A 141 -21.65 15.86 0.50
CA GLN A 141 -20.44 15.77 -0.32
C GLN A 141 -20.48 14.59 -1.31
N ASN A 142 -21.66 13.98 -1.52
CA ASN A 142 -21.88 12.83 -2.39
C ASN A 142 -21.10 11.56 -1.96
N MET A 143 -20.79 11.44 -0.67
CA MET A 143 -20.18 10.25 -0.06
C MET A 143 -21.25 9.44 0.69
N ARG A 144 -21.00 8.14 0.88
CA ARG A 144 -21.91 7.22 1.56
C ARG A 144 -21.20 6.43 2.64
N PHE A 145 -21.93 6.11 3.69
CA PHE A 145 -21.47 5.18 4.72
C PHE A 145 -21.92 3.76 4.38
N GLU A 146 -20.98 2.83 4.37
CA GLU A 146 -21.17 1.39 4.25
C GLU A 146 -20.68 0.67 5.52
N ASN A 147 -21.18 -0.54 5.76
CA ASN A 147 -20.78 -1.40 6.89
C ASN A 147 -20.81 -0.66 8.24
N MET A 148 -21.95 -0.07 8.58
CA MET A 148 -22.18 0.47 9.93
C MET A 148 -22.26 -0.70 10.92
N ILE A 149 -21.17 -0.94 11.63
CA ILE A 149 -21.11 -1.92 12.71
C ILE A 149 -21.31 -1.14 14.00
N ALA A 150 -22.45 -1.35 14.65
CA ALA A 150 -22.66 -0.90 16.01
C ALA A 150 -21.53 -1.46 16.86
N ARG A 151 -20.83 -0.58 17.58
CA ARG A 151 -19.90 -1.04 18.60
C ARG A 151 -20.80 -1.54 19.71
N LEU A 152 -21.25 -2.80 19.58
CA LEU A 152 -21.86 -3.54 20.67
C LEU A 152 -20.84 -3.46 21.78
N GLU A 153 -21.11 -2.57 22.73
CA GLU A 153 -20.42 -2.50 24.01
C GLU A 153 -20.23 -3.95 24.43
N SER A 154 -18.98 -4.38 24.40
CA SER A 154 -18.56 -5.59 25.08
C SER A 154 -18.55 -5.33 26.59
N ASP A 155 -19.45 -4.46 27.06
CA ASP A 155 -19.93 -4.36 28.43
C ASP A 155 -20.97 -5.49 28.58
N LEU A 156 -20.49 -6.72 28.42
CA LEU A 156 -20.96 -7.74 29.34
C LEU A 156 -20.56 -7.18 30.70
N PRO A 157 -21.52 -6.83 31.58
CA PRO A 157 -21.14 -6.50 32.92
C PRO A 157 -20.31 -7.69 33.42
N ASP A 158 -19.21 -7.40 34.09
CA ASP A 158 -18.42 -8.35 34.87
C ASP A 158 -19.27 -8.87 36.03
N SER A 159 -20.44 -9.45 35.71
CA SER A 159 -21.37 -10.14 36.60
C SER A 159 -20.86 -11.57 36.78
N ALA A 160 -19.59 -11.68 37.17
CA ALA A 160 -19.00 -12.90 37.68
C ALA A 160 -18.11 -12.63 38.90
N GLU A 161 -18.31 -11.54 39.64
CA GLU A 161 -18.15 -11.58 41.09
C GLU A 161 -19.30 -12.40 41.70
N HIS A 162 -19.15 -13.73 41.68
CA HIS A 162 -19.58 -14.67 42.73
C HIS A 162 -19.62 -16.11 42.19
N ALA A 163 -18.50 -16.83 42.29
CA ALA A 163 -18.45 -18.14 42.95
C ALA A 163 -17.03 -18.74 42.81
N SER A 164 -16.31 -18.67 43.93
CA SER A 164 -15.66 -19.81 44.55
C SER A 164 -14.97 -20.85 43.66
N GLN A 165 -13.65 -20.94 43.89
CA GLN A 165 -12.89 -22.18 44.06
C GLN A 165 -11.98 -22.54 42.86
N PRO A 166 -10.65 -22.45 43.02
CA PRO A 166 -9.74 -23.08 42.07
C PRO A 166 -9.96 -24.60 42.10
N PRO A 167 -10.08 -25.28 40.94
CA PRO A 167 -10.05 -26.73 40.92
C PRO A 167 -8.69 -27.21 41.45
N PRO A 168 -8.63 -28.32 42.21
CA PRO A 168 -7.37 -28.87 42.69
C PRO A 168 -6.47 -29.21 41.50
N LEU A 169 -5.21 -28.78 41.59
CA LEU A 169 -4.12 -29.14 40.69
C LEU A 169 -4.05 -30.68 40.56
N SER A 170 -4.40 -31.20 39.39
CA SER A 170 -4.02 -32.56 39.01
C SER A 170 -2.49 -32.66 39.02
N PRO A 171 -1.89 -33.69 39.65
CA PRO A 171 -0.46 -33.90 39.56
C PRO A 171 -0.06 -34.15 38.10
N PRO A 172 1.12 -33.71 37.66
CA PRO A 172 1.61 -34.03 36.33
C PRO A 172 1.80 -35.55 36.20
N PRO A 173 1.47 -36.16 35.05
CA PRO A 173 1.91 -37.51 34.77
C PRO A 173 3.44 -37.53 34.79
N SER A 174 3.99 -38.19 35.80
CA SER A 174 5.36 -38.71 35.75
C SER A 174 5.41 -39.81 34.70
N ASP A 175 6.54 -39.94 34.02
CA ASP A 175 6.85 -40.84 32.90
C ASP A 175 6.45 -40.37 31.50
N ILE A 176 7.23 -39.41 31.00
CA ILE A 176 7.65 -39.44 29.60
C ILE A 176 9.13 -39.82 29.61
N PRO A 177 9.52 -41.01 29.12
CA PRO A 177 10.93 -41.39 29.04
C PRO A 177 11.69 -40.41 28.13
N PHE A 178 12.78 -39.88 28.66
CA PHE A 178 13.59 -38.78 28.09
C PHE A 178 14.42 -39.17 26.85
N GLU A 179 14.19 -40.34 26.25
CA GLU A 179 15.05 -40.92 25.20
C GLU A 179 14.57 -40.68 23.75
N LEU A 180 14.09 -39.48 23.42
CA LEU A 180 13.68 -39.21 22.02
C LEU A 180 13.92 -37.79 21.50
N TYR A 181 14.77 -37.01 22.15
CA TYR A 181 15.18 -35.66 21.68
C TYR A 181 16.62 -35.59 21.13
N ASP A 182 17.22 -36.72 20.77
CA ASP A 182 18.61 -36.80 20.26
C ASP A 182 18.68 -37.13 18.75
N MET A 183 17.70 -36.69 17.96
CA MET A 183 17.74 -36.81 16.49
C MET A 183 17.01 -35.66 15.76
N LEU A 184 17.20 -34.42 16.22
CA LEU A 184 16.96 -33.29 15.31
C LEU A 184 18.26 -33.03 14.52
N PRO A 185 18.23 -33.09 13.18
CA PRO A 185 19.37 -32.71 12.37
C PRO A 185 19.73 -31.25 12.67
N VAL A 186 21.00 -31.02 12.94
CA VAL A 186 21.62 -29.69 13.00
C VAL A 186 21.13 -28.88 11.81
N ASP A 187 20.36 -27.84 12.10
CA ASP A 187 20.02 -26.79 11.14
C ASP A 187 21.35 -26.24 10.61
N ASP A 188 21.57 -26.45 9.32
CA ASP A 188 22.64 -25.85 8.55
C ASP A 188 22.35 -24.34 8.55
N GLU A 189 22.94 -23.63 9.52
CA GLU A 189 22.80 -22.17 9.60
C GLU A 189 23.28 -21.58 8.26
N PRO A 190 22.42 -20.84 7.53
CA PRO A 190 22.86 -20.16 6.34
C PRO A 190 23.95 -19.16 6.74
N VAL A 191 25.16 -19.40 6.21
CA VAL A 191 26.27 -18.46 6.29
C VAL A 191 25.80 -17.17 5.64
N PHE A 192 25.34 -16.22 6.47
CA PHE A 192 25.09 -14.86 6.03
C PHE A 192 26.44 -14.25 5.70
N ASP A 193 26.77 -14.30 4.41
CA ASP A 193 27.86 -13.56 3.80
C ASP A 193 27.76 -12.12 4.30
N SER A 194 28.75 -11.74 5.10
CA SER A 194 28.78 -10.46 5.79
C SER A 194 28.79 -9.37 4.72
N VAL A 195 27.64 -8.71 4.57
CA VAL A 195 27.49 -7.54 3.71
C VAL A 195 28.62 -6.57 4.07
N PRO A 196 29.45 -6.15 3.10
CA PRO A 196 30.54 -5.24 3.38
C PRO A 196 29.94 -3.98 3.99
N TYR A 197 30.34 -3.73 5.25
CA TYR A 197 30.07 -2.50 5.98
C TYR A 197 30.37 -1.34 5.01
N PHE A 198 29.34 -0.57 4.67
CA PHE A 198 29.50 0.68 3.97
C PHE A 198 30.48 1.52 4.78
N SER A 199 31.70 1.68 4.26
CA SER A 199 32.70 2.54 4.85
C SER A 199 32.12 3.94 5.00
N ASP A 200 32.21 4.48 6.20
CA ASP A 200 31.78 5.81 6.65
C ASP A 200 32.52 6.97 5.93
N ASP A 201 33.20 6.70 4.82
CA ASP A 201 34.03 7.63 4.04
C ASP A 201 33.27 8.15 2.81
N MET A 202 31.95 8.41 2.94
CA MET A 202 31.22 9.17 1.93
C MET A 202 31.36 10.66 2.27
N PRO A 203 31.98 11.48 1.42
CA PRO A 203 32.04 12.92 1.63
C PRO A 203 30.60 13.47 1.72
N PRO A 204 30.32 14.42 2.63
CA PRO A 204 29.00 15.00 2.75
C PRO A 204 28.59 15.62 1.40
N PRO A 205 27.29 15.52 1.02
CA PRO A 205 26.83 16.13 -0.21
C PRO A 205 27.10 17.64 -0.19
N PRO A 206 27.43 18.24 -1.35
CA PRO A 206 27.63 19.69 -1.44
C PRO A 206 26.34 20.42 -1.04
N PRO A 207 26.44 21.62 -0.42
CA PRO A 207 25.27 22.42 -0.08
C PRO A 207 24.50 22.79 -1.36
N PRO A 208 23.15 22.86 -1.30
CA PRO A 208 22.35 23.31 -2.43
C PRO A 208 22.72 24.74 -2.82
N PRO A 209 22.67 25.09 -4.13
CA PRO A 209 22.95 26.44 -4.58
C PRO A 209 21.94 27.44 -3.98
N PRO A 210 22.37 28.70 -3.74
CA PRO A 210 21.49 29.75 -3.27
C PRO A 210 20.30 30.00 -4.22
N LEU A 211 19.11 30.07 -3.63
CA LEU A 211 17.80 30.17 -4.31
C LEU A 211 17.51 31.55 -4.97
N TRP A 212 18.53 32.39 -5.18
CA TRP A 212 18.35 33.80 -5.58
C TRP A 212 18.96 34.19 -6.94
N GLU A 213 19.40 33.24 -7.77
CA GLU A 213 19.96 33.51 -9.10
C GLU A 213 18.98 33.31 -10.28
N ASP A 214 17.68 33.55 -10.06
CA ASP A 214 16.71 33.66 -11.18
C ASP A 214 16.01 35.03 -11.10
N SER A 215 16.57 36.01 -11.82
CA SER A 215 15.99 37.34 -12.08
C SER A 215 16.33 37.79 -13.48
#